data_AF-A0A969KKQ0-F1
#
_entry.id   AF-A0A969KKQ0-F1
#
_cell.length_a   1.000
_cell.length_b   1.000
_cell.length_c   1.000
_cell.angle_alpha   90.00
_cell.angle_beta   90.00
_cell.angle_gamma   90.00
#
_symmetry.space_group_name_H-M   'P 1'
#
loop_
_entity.id
_entity.type
_entity.pdbx_description
1 polymer ?
#
loop_
_entity_poly.entity_id
_entity_poly.type
_entity_poly.pdbx_seq_one_letter_code
_entity_poly.pdbx_strand_id
1 'polypeptide(L)'
;MKTPAGRECPHFYGDYFRGKNIEECRLLKVQGQTWTRDLCKTCPVPDIARANSCRHLKLNVVVARPLAFLFQKRVQVNAYCEKTKRNVAEPQIGCGECHALPFTFEIKE
;
A
#
# COMPACT_ATOMS: atom_id res chain seq x y z
N MET A 1 -4.61 4.96 11.67
CA MET A 1 -5.94 5.63 11.73
C MET A 1 -6.88 5.01 10.70
N LYS A 2 -8.20 5.11 10.89
CA LYS A 2 -9.18 4.68 9.88
C LYS A 2 -9.33 5.73 8.79
N THR A 3 -9.24 5.31 7.54
CA THR A 3 -9.51 6.11 6.35
C THR A 3 -11.00 6.48 6.24
N PRO A 4 -11.39 7.42 5.36
CA PRO A 4 -12.80 7.71 5.08
C PRO A 4 -13.61 6.50 4.59
N ALA A 5 -12.94 5.46 4.09
CA ALA A 5 -13.56 4.19 3.70
C ALA A 5 -13.61 3.15 4.85
N GLY A 6 -13.29 3.56 6.08
CA GLY A 6 -13.35 2.71 7.29
C GLY A 6 -12.18 1.76 7.49
N ARG A 7 -11.22 1.69 6.56
CA ARG A 7 -10.05 0.79 6.65
C ARG A 7 -8.89 1.42 7.38
N GLU A 8 -8.16 0.64 8.16
CA GLU A 8 -6.91 1.10 8.77
C GLU A 8 -5.81 1.25 7.72
N CYS A 9 -5.17 2.42 7.66
CA CYS A 9 -4.07 2.67 6.74
C CYS A 9 -2.94 3.41 7.48
N PRO A 10 -1.68 2.94 7.41
CA PRO A 10 -0.56 3.61 8.06
C PRO A 10 -0.21 4.95 7.42
N HIS A 11 -0.61 5.17 6.17
CA HIS A 11 -0.32 6.40 5.43
C HIS A 11 -1.42 7.46 5.50
N PHE A 12 -2.56 7.12 6.11
CA PHE A 12 -3.66 8.07 6.27
C PHE A 12 -3.47 8.91 7.53
N TYR A 13 -3.65 10.22 7.39
CA TYR A 13 -3.66 11.17 8.48
C TYR A 13 -4.97 11.96 8.46
N GLY A 14 -5.56 12.13 9.64
CA GLY A 14 -6.71 13.00 9.86
C GLY A 14 -6.50 13.86 11.11
N ASP A 15 -6.75 15.16 11.01
CA ASP A 15 -6.83 16.08 12.15
C ASP A 15 -8.25 16.65 12.22
N TYR A 16 -8.99 16.17 13.23
CA TYR A 16 -10.36 16.59 13.52
C TYR A 16 -10.47 17.41 14.82
N PHE A 17 -9.34 17.85 15.38
CA PHE A 17 -9.32 18.50 16.68
C PHE A 17 -9.92 19.91 16.60
N ARG A 18 -10.84 20.23 17.51
CA ARG A 18 -11.47 21.57 17.66
C ARG A 18 -12.00 22.16 16.35
N GLY A 19 -12.77 21.36 15.60
CA GLY A 19 -13.42 21.82 14.36
C GLY A 19 -12.50 21.84 13.13
N LYS A 20 -11.23 21.44 13.25
CA LYS A 20 -10.42 21.10 12.08
C LYS A 20 -11.03 19.89 11.35
N ASN A 21 -10.78 19.82 10.05
CA ASN A 21 -11.15 18.68 9.23
C ASN A 21 -10.12 18.51 8.11
N ILE A 22 -8.88 18.24 8.51
CA ILE A 22 -7.76 18.03 7.60
C ILE A 22 -7.61 16.54 7.41
N GLU A 23 -7.66 16.07 6.17
CA GLU A 23 -7.40 14.69 5.80
C GLU A 23 -6.35 14.67 4.70
N GLU A 24 -5.38 13.76 4.81
CA GLU A 24 -4.39 13.56 3.75
C GLU A 24 -3.92 12.11 3.68
N CYS A 25 -3.47 11.71 2.48
CA CYS A 25 -2.69 10.50 2.28
C CYS A 25 -1.21 10.88 2.13
N ARG A 26 -0.42 10.60 3.16
CA ARG A 26 1.02 10.94 3.19
C ARG A 26 1.80 10.22 2.09
N LEU A 27 1.41 8.99 1.74
CA LEU A 27 2.06 8.22 0.68
C LEU A 27 1.88 8.89 -0.68
N LEU A 28 0.66 9.31 -1.02
CA LEU A 28 0.39 10.01 -2.28
C LEU A 28 1.03 11.40 -2.30
N LYS A 29 1.01 12.11 -1.18
CA LYS A 29 1.65 13.42 -1.02
C LYS A 29 3.15 13.37 -1.34
N VAL A 30 3.87 12.38 -0.80
CA VAL A 30 5.31 12.19 -1.07
C VAL A 30 5.58 11.85 -2.54
N GLN A 31 4.64 11.19 -3.21
CA GLN A 31 4.72 10.87 -4.65
C GLN A 31 4.19 11.99 -5.55
N GLY A 32 3.89 13.17 -5.00
CA GLY A 32 3.35 14.31 -5.76
C GLY A 32 1.95 14.07 -6.35
N GLN A 33 1.23 13.06 -5.87
CA GLN A 33 -0.08 12.68 -6.39
C GLN A 33 -1.21 13.41 -5.62
N THR A 34 -2.26 13.80 -6.35
CA THR A 34 -3.44 14.41 -5.73
C THR A 34 -4.30 13.35 -5.05
N TRP A 35 -4.47 13.48 -3.74
CA TRP A 35 -5.36 12.62 -2.96
C TRP A 35 -6.80 13.14 -2.94
N THR A 36 -7.76 12.21 -2.87
CA THR A 36 -9.19 12.45 -2.71
C THR A 36 -9.81 11.32 -1.88
N ARG A 37 -10.91 11.60 -1.16
CA ARG A 37 -11.52 10.66 -0.19
C ARG A 37 -12.00 9.35 -0.86
N ASP A 38 -12.45 9.43 -2.10
CA ASP A 38 -12.95 8.28 -2.88
C ASP A 38 -11.85 7.27 -3.21
N LEU A 39 -10.60 7.70 -3.38
CA LEU A 39 -9.48 6.78 -3.63
C LEU A 39 -9.32 5.75 -2.51
N CYS A 40 -9.66 6.09 -1.26
CA CYS A 40 -9.59 5.16 -0.14
C CYS A 40 -10.55 3.97 -0.28
N LYS A 41 -11.61 4.08 -1.10
CA LYS A 41 -12.55 2.98 -1.36
C LYS A 41 -11.97 1.88 -2.23
N THR A 42 -10.97 2.19 -3.03
CA THR A 42 -10.35 1.22 -3.97
C THR A 42 -8.84 1.10 -3.79
N CYS A 43 -8.26 1.75 -2.79
CA CYS A 43 -6.83 1.73 -2.55
C CYS A 43 -6.40 0.34 -2.01
N PRO A 44 -5.42 -0.33 -2.64
CA PRO A 44 -4.93 -1.64 -2.18
C PRO A 44 -3.88 -1.52 -1.05
N VAL A 45 -3.36 -0.33 -0.77
CA VAL A 45 -2.30 -0.10 0.23
C VAL A 45 -2.65 -0.60 1.65
N PRO A 46 -3.87 -0.37 2.18
CA PRO A 46 -4.28 -0.94 3.48
C PRO A 46 -4.13 -2.47 3.54
N ASP A 47 -4.53 -3.16 2.48
CA ASP A 47 -4.51 -4.62 2.43
C ASP A 47 -3.07 -5.15 2.33
N ILE A 48 -2.23 -4.47 1.54
CA ILE A 48 -0.78 -4.77 1.45
C ILE A 48 -0.11 -4.57 2.81
N ALA A 49 -0.33 -3.44 3.47
CA ALA A 49 0.29 -3.12 4.75
C ALA A 49 -0.14 -4.09 5.86
N ARG A 50 -1.38 -4.59 5.82
CA ARG A 50 -1.90 -5.59 6.75
C ARG A 50 -1.28 -6.98 6.50
N ALA A 51 -1.07 -7.36 5.24
CA ALA A 51 -0.54 -8.66 4.86
C ALA A 51 0.99 -8.75 4.98
N ASN A 52 1.69 -7.64 4.73
CA ASN A 52 3.14 -7.60 4.66
C ASN A 52 3.72 -6.42 5.45
N SER A 53 4.40 -6.74 6.54
CA SER A 53 5.08 -5.78 7.42
C SER A 53 6.58 -5.65 7.15
N CYS A 54 7.07 -6.09 5.98
CA CYS A 54 8.48 -6.03 5.63
C CYS A 54 8.97 -4.56 5.57
N ARG A 55 9.92 -4.21 6.45
CA ARG A 55 10.53 -2.86 6.49
C ARG A 55 11.30 -2.46 5.22
N HIS A 56 11.70 -3.44 4.42
CA HIS A 56 12.45 -3.22 3.18
C HIS A 56 11.53 -3.10 1.96
N LEU A 57 10.21 -3.27 2.12
CA LEU A 57 9.25 -3.12 1.05
C LEU A 57 8.87 -1.64 0.90
N LYS A 58 9.24 -1.05 -0.23
CA LYS A 58 8.77 0.29 -0.62
C LYS A 58 7.63 0.20 -1.62
N LEU A 59 6.59 0.98 -1.37
CA LEU A 59 5.45 1.13 -2.25
C LEU A 59 5.57 2.43 -3.03
N ASN A 60 5.69 2.32 -4.35
CA ASN A 60 5.58 3.44 -5.27
C ASN A 60 4.14 3.48 -5.78
N VAL A 61 3.51 4.66 -5.72
CA VAL A 61 2.09 4.78 -6.04
C VAL A 61 1.82 5.90 -7.03
N VAL A 62 0.88 5.65 -7.93
CA VAL A 62 0.41 6.63 -8.93
C VAL A 62 -1.12 6.60 -8.95
N VAL A 63 -1.74 7.76 -9.09
CA VAL A 63 -3.19 7.86 -9.35
C VAL A 63 -3.42 7.83 -10.85
N ALA A 64 -4.00 6.74 -11.33
CA ALA A 64 -4.27 6.53 -12.75
C ALA A 64 -5.76 6.29 -13.01
N ARG A 65 -6.16 6.38 -14.27
CA ARG A 65 -7.51 6.05 -14.76
C ARG A 65 -7.44 4.83 -15.70
N PRO A 66 -7.21 3.62 -15.16
CA PRO A 66 -7.08 2.42 -15.98
C PRO A 66 -8.36 2.09 -16.75
N LEU A 67 -8.18 1.65 -17.99
CA LEU A 67 -9.26 1.19 -18.88
C LEU A 67 -10.08 0.05 -18.25
N ALA A 68 -9.40 -0.89 -17.59
CA ALA A 68 -10.00 -2.04 -16.92
C ALA A 68 -11.05 -1.68 -15.84
N PHE A 69 -11.09 -0.43 -15.41
CA PHE A 69 -12.03 0.05 -14.40
C PHE A 69 -12.84 1.26 -14.88
N LEU A 70 -13.24 1.25 -16.16
CA LEU A 70 -14.10 2.28 -16.76
C LEU A 70 -13.58 3.69 -16.51
N PHE A 71 -12.26 3.89 -16.62
CA PHE A 71 -11.57 5.16 -16.37
C PHE A 71 -11.78 5.78 -14.98
N GLN A 72 -12.24 5.00 -14.00
CA GLN A 72 -12.30 5.44 -12.61
C GLN A 72 -10.90 5.70 -12.07
N LYS A 73 -10.73 6.78 -11.29
CA LYS A 73 -9.44 7.08 -10.64
C LYS A 73 -9.12 5.98 -9.62
N ARG A 74 -7.92 5.42 -9.70
CA ARG A 74 -7.44 4.39 -8.78
C ARG A 74 -5.98 4.61 -8.41
N VAL A 75 -5.63 4.13 -7.22
CA VAL A 75 -4.24 4.04 -6.76
C VAL A 75 -3.64 2.77 -7.34
N GLN A 76 -2.69 2.92 -8.27
CA GLN A 76 -1.84 1.84 -8.73
C GLN A 76 -0.60 1.75 -7.83
N VAL A 77 -0.19 0.53 -7.52
CA VAL A 77 0.92 0.26 -6.60
C VAL A 77 1.95 -0.62 -7.31
N ASN A 78 3.19 -0.15 -7.33
CA ASN A 78 4.36 -0.95 -7.67
C ASN A 78 5.19 -1.13 -6.40
N ALA A 79 5.57 -2.36 -6.08
CA ALA A 79 6.38 -2.64 -4.90
C ALA A 79 7.82 -2.97 -5.28
N TYR A 80 8.75 -2.49 -4.47
CA TYR A 80 10.17 -2.72 -4.64
C TYR A 80 10.78 -3.12 -3.29
N CYS A 81 11.59 -4.18 -3.29
CA CYS A 81 12.31 -4.60 -2.11
C CYS A 81 13.71 -3.99 -2.11
N GLU A 82 14.01 -3.11 -1.17
CA GLU A 82 15.32 -2.45 -1.07
C GLU A 82 16.45 -3.41 -0.69
N LYS A 83 16.15 -4.48 0.06
CA LYS A 83 17.14 -5.49 0.47
C LYS A 83 17.64 -6.31 -0.73
N THR A 84 16.72 -6.80 -1.55
CA THR A 84 17.02 -7.66 -2.71
C THR A 84 17.14 -6.89 -4.02
N LYS A 85 16.88 -5.58 -3.98
CA LYS A 85 16.94 -4.65 -5.11
C LYS A 85 16.07 -5.06 -6.31
N ARG A 86 14.93 -5.70 -6.06
CA ARG A 86 14.03 -6.21 -7.10
C ARG A 86 12.59 -5.75 -6.94
N ASN A 87 11.87 -5.71 -8.05
CA ASN A 87 10.43 -5.51 -8.05
C ASN A 87 9.74 -6.71 -7.38
N VAL A 88 8.69 -6.44 -6.61
CA VAL A 88 7.89 -7.45 -5.93
C VAL A 88 6.54 -7.55 -6.65
N ALA A 89 6.31 -8.68 -7.31
CA ALA A 89 5.10 -8.92 -8.09
C ALA A 89 3.83 -8.96 -7.23
N GLU A 90 3.93 -9.58 -6.05
CA GLU A 90 2.84 -9.72 -5.09
C GLU A 90 3.21 -9.03 -3.76
N PRO A 91 2.91 -7.73 -3.60
CA PRO A 91 3.30 -6.96 -2.42
C PRO A 91 2.76 -7.52 -1.10
N GLN A 92 1.61 -8.21 -1.13
CA GLN A 92 1.00 -8.87 0.02
C GLN A 92 1.83 -10.04 0.54
N ILE A 93 2.59 -10.71 -0.33
CA ILE A 93 3.46 -11.85 0.02
C ILE A 93 4.87 -11.36 0.35
N GLY A 94 5.37 -10.40 -0.44
CA GLY A 94 6.72 -9.87 -0.31
C GLY A 94 7.72 -10.57 -1.22
N CYS A 95 9.02 -10.33 -0.98
CA CYS A 95 10.06 -10.80 -1.88
C CYS A 95 10.55 -12.22 -1.61
N GLY A 96 10.02 -12.96 -0.63
CA GLY A 96 10.49 -14.31 -0.25
C GLY A 96 11.82 -14.37 0.52
N GLU A 97 12.69 -13.36 0.38
CA GLU A 97 14.06 -13.37 0.93
C GLU A 97 14.23 -12.50 2.20
N CYS A 98 13.26 -11.63 2.48
CA CYS A 98 13.34 -10.77 3.67
C CYS A 98 13.02 -11.52 4.95
N HIS A 99 12.10 -12.50 4.87
CA HIS A 99 11.61 -13.27 6.00
C HIS A 99 11.84 -14.76 5.72
N ALA A 100 13.10 -15.20 5.77
CA ALA A 100 13.42 -16.61 5.63
C ALA A 100 12.76 -17.41 6.76
N LEU A 101 12.18 -18.56 6.41
CA LEU A 101 11.71 -19.50 7.41
C LEU A 101 12.91 -20.14 8.11
N PRO A 102 12.84 -20.39 9.43
CA PRO A 102 13.96 -20.96 10.18
C PRO A 102 14.16 -22.47 9.92
N PHE A 103 13.42 -23.06 8.98
CA PHE A 103 13.46 -24.49 8.69
C PHE A 103 13.25 -24.76 7.19
N THR A 104 13.66 -25.96 6.78
CA THR A 104 13.47 -26.50 5.43
C THR A 104 12.51 -27.68 5.50
N PHE A 105 11.66 -27.85 4.48
CA PHE A 105 10.83 -29.04 4.33
C PHE A 105 11.48 -30.01 3.35
N GLU A 106 11.64 -31.27 3.76
CA GLU A 106 11.92 -32.37 2.84
C GLU A 106 10.60 -33.04 2.48
N ILE A 107 10.21 -32.95 1.21
CA ILE A 107 9.07 -33.70 0.69
C ILE A 107 9.60 -35.09 0.34
N LYS A 108 9.22 -36.10 1.13
CA LYS A 108 9.46 -37.50 0.75
C LYS A 108 8.42 -37.90 -0.30
N GLU A 109 8.90 -38.30 -1.47
CA GLU A 109 8.10 -38.96 -2.52
C GLU A 109 7.51 -40.29 -2.05
#